data_AF-A0A368A5M1-F1
#
_entry.id   AF-A0A368A5M1-F1
#
_cell.length_a   1.000
_cell.length_b   1.000
_cell.length_c   1.000
_cell.angle_alpha   90.00
_cell.angle_beta   90.00
_cell.angle_gamma   90.00
#
_symmetry.space_group_name_H-M   'P 1'
#
loop_
_entity.id
_entity.type
_entity.pdbx_description
1 polymer ?
#
loop_
_entity_poly.entity_id
_entity_poly.type
_entity_poly.pdbx_seq_one_letter_code
_entity_poly.pdbx_strand_id
1 'polypeptide(L)'
;MSRQQGNISGKLQRPKRHSRLCLRQKMRVSDNVVRCRIRNGRLAEAVFDDDSLDEEVATALWKRELPKRRKQLLSPPAQRKAVIKEEGETGKSEYEIKFERMRIALESESINLEKLRQTTVEREEVR
;
A
#
# COMPACT_ATOMS: atom_id res chain seq x y z
N MET A 1 16.78 26.84 -50.00
CA MET A 1 16.86 25.55 -49.26
C MET A 1 17.83 25.71 -48.09
N SER A 2 17.41 26.37 -47.01
CA SER A 2 18.26 26.64 -45.84
C SER A 2 17.94 25.61 -44.75
N ARG A 3 18.86 24.67 -44.51
CA ARG A 3 18.80 23.76 -43.36
C ARG A 3 19.49 24.44 -42.18
N GLN A 4 18.69 24.96 -41.24
CA GLN A 4 19.20 25.33 -39.92
C GLN A 4 19.60 24.04 -39.19
N GLN A 5 20.89 23.90 -38.89
CA GLN A 5 21.36 22.86 -37.98
C GLN A 5 21.05 23.31 -36.55
N GLY A 6 20.20 22.54 -35.86
CA GLY A 6 19.84 22.78 -34.47
C GLY A 6 21.04 22.52 -33.56
N ASN A 7 21.45 23.56 -32.84
CA ASN A 7 22.35 23.46 -31.71
C ASN A 7 21.62 22.81 -30.53
N ILE A 8 21.61 21.48 -30.45
CA ILE A 8 21.19 20.76 -29.24
C ILE A 8 22.45 20.40 -28.46
N SER A 9 23.15 21.42 -27.95
CA SER A 9 24.12 21.23 -26.87
C SER A 9 23.36 21.05 -25.56
N GLY A 10 22.58 19.97 -25.46
CA GLY A 10 22.08 19.47 -24.19
C GLY A 10 23.26 18.90 -23.43
N LYS A 11 23.87 19.70 -22.56
CA LYS A 11 24.85 19.21 -21.59
C LYS A 11 24.14 18.14 -20.76
N LEU A 12 24.31 16.86 -21.10
CA LEU A 12 24.02 15.77 -20.17
C LEU A 12 25.00 15.96 -19.01
N GLN A 13 24.58 16.70 -17.99
CA GLN A 13 25.23 16.67 -16.69
C GLN A 13 25.24 15.21 -16.28
N ARG A 14 26.43 14.64 -16.17
CA ARG A 14 26.58 13.26 -15.71
C ARG A 14 25.90 13.16 -14.35
N PRO A 15 25.01 12.19 -14.16
CA PRO A 15 24.29 12.08 -12.90
C PRO A 15 25.31 11.86 -11.79
N LYS A 16 25.29 12.75 -10.79
CA LYS A 16 26.21 12.65 -9.67
C LYS A 16 25.73 11.52 -8.78
N ARG A 17 26.51 10.45 -8.72
CA ARG A 17 26.23 9.30 -7.87
C ARG A 17 26.43 9.66 -6.41
N HIS A 18 25.39 9.49 -5.61
CA HIS A 18 25.42 9.76 -4.19
C HIS A 18 24.89 8.58 -3.40
N SER A 19 25.29 8.51 -2.13
CA SER A 19 24.75 7.53 -1.19
C SER A 19 23.35 7.93 -0.71
N ARG A 20 22.56 6.95 -0.29
CA ARG A 20 21.26 7.16 0.39
C ARG A 20 21.33 8.12 1.57
N LEU A 21 22.47 8.13 2.26
CA LEU A 21 22.75 9.02 3.39
C LEU A 21 22.81 10.50 2.97
N CYS A 22 23.27 10.78 1.75
CA CYS A 22 23.28 12.14 1.20
C CYS A 22 21.85 12.66 0.98
N LEU A 23 21.00 11.85 0.35
CA LEU A 23 19.58 12.19 0.14
C LEU A 23 18.84 12.38 1.48
N ARG A 24 19.12 11.51 2.46
CA ARG A 24 18.61 11.63 3.83
C ARG A 24 18.95 12.99 4.44
N GLN A 25 20.22 13.39 4.37
CA GLN A 25 20.71 14.64 4.96
C GLN A 25 20.12 15.87 4.24
N LYS A 26 20.04 15.83 2.91
CA LYS A 26 19.46 16.89 2.09
C LYS A 26 17.97 17.09 2.35
N MET A 27 17.22 15.99 2.44
CA MET A 27 15.77 16.03 2.67
C MET A 27 15.39 16.16 4.14
N ARG A 28 16.36 16.14 5.06
CA ARG A 28 16.17 16.19 6.52
C ARG A 28 15.17 15.14 7.04
N VAL A 29 15.27 13.93 6.52
CA VAL A 29 14.43 12.79 6.88
C VAL A 29 15.24 11.69 7.53
N SER A 30 14.60 10.70 8.15
CA SER A 30 15.31 9.52 8.65
C SER A 30 15.70 8.58 7.51
N ASP A 31 16.78 7.81 7.70
CA ASP A 31 17.27 6.85 6.72
C ASP A 31 16.18 5.83 6.33
N ASN A 32 15.38 5.40 7.31
CA ASN A 32 14.29 4.47 7.09
C ASN A 32 13.24 4.99 6.09
N VAL A 33 12.95 6.29 6.08
CA VAL A 33 12.00 6.89 5.12
C VAL A 33 12.54 6.79 3.69
N VAL A 34 13.84 7.00 3.51
CA VAL A 34 14.51 6.85 2.20
C VAL A 34 14.45 5.39 1.75
N ARG A 35 14.80 4.44 2.64
CA ARG A 35 14.73 2.99 2.35
C ARG A 35 13.32 2.52 2.00
N CYS A 36 12.31 2.98 2.72
CA CYS A 36 10.91 2.67 2.42
C CYS A 36 10.49 3.18 1.04
N ARG A 37 10.92 4.38 0.63
CA ARG A 37 10.59 4.92 -0.70
C ARG A 37 11.29 4.18 -1.83
N ILE A 38 12.54 3.76 -1.62
CA ILE A 38 13.25 2.89 -2.56
C ILE A 38 12.52 1.54 -2.68
N ARG A 39 12.22 0.89 -1.55
CA ARG A 39 11.48 -0.39 -1.53
C ARG A 39 10.11 -0.30 -2.21
N ASN A 40 9.41 0.80 -2.02
CA ASN A 40 8.10 1.03 -2.63
C ASN A 40 8.18 1.47 -4.11
N GLY A 41 9.38 1.49 -4.71
CA GLY A 41 9.59 1.83 -6.12
C GLY A 41 9.46 3.32 -6.46
N ARG A 42 9.18 4.19 -5.48
CA ARG A 42 8.95 5.65 -5.69
C ARG A 42 10.22 6.42 -6.05
N LEU A 43 11.37 5.80 -5.83
CA LEU A 43 12.68 6.31 -6.23
C LEU A 43 13.37 5.35 -7.21
N ALA A 44 12.66 4.39 -7.80
CA ALA A 44 13.28 3.38 -8.67
C ALA A 44 14.03 3.99 -9.86
N GLU A 45 13.50 5.06 -10.45
CA GLU A 45 14.14 5.80 -11.55
C GLU A 45 15.43 6.53 -11.12
N ALA A 46 15.59 6.82 -9.83
CA ALA A 46 16.78 7.46 -9.31
C ALA A 46 17.81 6.47 -8.74
N VAL A 47 17.49 5.17 -8.66
CA VAL A 47 18.37 4.12 -8.13
C VAL A 47 19.09 3.46 -9.29
N PHE A 48 20.43 3.43 -9.22
CA PHE A 48 21.28 2.71 -10.16
C PHE A 48 21.45 1.24 -9.74
N ASP A 49 21.94 0.40 -10.65
CA ASP A 49 22.17 -1.04 -10.43
C ASP A 49 23.16 -1.34 -9.30
N ASP A 50 24.03 -0.38 -8.95
CA ASP A 50 25.02 -0.45 -7.87
C ASP A 50 24.48 0.05 -6.51
N ASP A 51 23.15 0.17 -6.36
CA ASP A 51 22.47 0.72 -5.18
C ASP A 51 22.79 2.21 -4.89
N SER A 52 23.49 2.89 -5.82
CA SER A 52 23.72 4.33 -5.74
C SER A 52 22.49 5.11 -6.19
N LEU A 53 22.37 6.36 -5.73
CA LEU A 53 21.26 7.23 -6.08
C LEU A 53 21.73 8.43 -6.89
N ASP A 54 20.98 8.76 -7.94
CA ASP A 54 21.03 10.07 -8.55
C ASP A 54 20.32 11.07 -7.65
N GLU A 55 21.10 11.98 -7.05
CA GLU A 55 20.61 12.97 -6.12
C GLU A 55 19.58 13.92 -6.76
N GLU A 56 19.78 14.31 -8.01
CA GLU A 56 18.97 15.32 -8.69
C GLU A 56 17.59 14.74 -9.03
N VAL A 57 17.59 13.57 -9.65
CA VAL A 57 16.36 12.82 -9.97
C VAL A 57 15.64 12.41 -8.70
N ALA A 58 16.34 11.90 -7.68
CA ALA A 58 15.72 11.54 -6.41
C ALA A 58 15.07 12.74 -5.72
N THR A 59 15.72 13.91 -5.74
CA THR A 59 15.16 15.14 -5.15
C THR A 59 13.92 15.61 -5.92
N ALA A 60 13.95 15.52 -7.26
CA ALA A 60 12.82 15.89 -8.11
C ALA A 60 11.61 14.97 -7.85
N LEU A 61 11.83 13.64 -7.84
CA LEU A 61 10.81 12.64 -7.51
C LEU A 61 10.27 12.85 -6.08
N TRP A 62 11.16 13.18 -5.13
CA TRP A 62 10.76 13.42 -3.75
C TRP A 62 9.80 14.60 -3.61
N LYS A 63 10.06 15.69 -4.34
CA LYS A 63 9.21 16.89 -4.33
C LYS A 63 7.89 16.65 -5.07
N ARG A 64 7.92 15.90 -6.17
CA ARG A 64 6.71 15.50 -6.92
C ARG A 64 5.77 14.66 -6.05
N GLU A 65 6.34 13.76 -5.26
CA GLU A 65 5.60 12.92 -4.31
C GLU A 65 5.78 13.39 -2.86
N LEU A 66 5.47 14.66 -2.62
CA LEU A 66 5.25 15.10 -1.24
C LEU A 66 4.20 14.17 -0.61
N PRO A 67 4.48 13.60 0.58
CA PRO A 67 3.48 12.80 1.26
C PRO A 67 2.23 13.66 1.33
N LYS A 68 1.09 13.16 0.82
CA LYS A 68 -0.20 13.75 1.13
C LYS A 68 -0.24 13.78 2.65
N ARG A 69 -0.01 14.96 3.25
CA ARG A 69 -0.20 15.14 4.69
C ARG A 69 -1.59 14.58 4.91
N ARG A 70 -1.70 13.46 5.65
CA ARG A 70 -2.99 13.04 6.18
C ARG A 70 -3.50 14.32 6.83
N LYS A 71 -4.56 14.91 6.27
CA LYS A 71 -5.20 16.08 6.86
C LYS A 71 -5.47 15.60 8.27
N GLN A 72 -4.68 16.06 9.24
CA GLN A 72 -5.02 15.80 10.62
C GLN A 72 -6.35 16.52 10.73
N LEU A 73 -7.43 15.75 10.79
CA LEU A 73 -8.73 16.32 11.11
C LEU A 73 -8.47 17.12 12.38
N LEU A 74 -8.57 18.44 12.25
CA LEU A 74 -8.47 19.43 13.32
C LEU A 74 -9.69 19.29 14.25
N SER A 75 -10.17 18.07 14.45
CA SER A 75 -11.14 17.76 15.47
C SER A 75 -10.45 17.94 16.81
N PRO A 76 -10.98 18.80 17.70
CA PRO A 76 -10.50 18.94 19.06
C PRO A 76 -10.35 17.57 19.74
N PRO A 77 -9.40 17.40 20.67
CA PRO A 77 -9.11 16.10 21.30
C PRO A 77 -10.35 15.43 21.93
N ALA A 78 -11.37 16.20 22.32
CA ALA A 78 -12.65 15.69 22.82
C ALA A 78 -13.45 14.92 21.75
N GLN A 79 -13.48 15.38 20.50
CA GLN A 79 -14.20 14.73 19.41
C GLN A 79 -13.53 13.40 18.99
N ARG A 80 -12.20 13.30 19.11
CA ARG A 80 -11.48 12.04 18.86
C ARG A 80 -11.83 10.94 19.86
N LYS A 81 -12.04 11.31 21.13
CA LYS A 81 -12.44 10.35 22.18
C LYS A 81 -13.86 9.83 21.96
N ALA A 82 -14.77 10.66 21.44
CA ALA A 82 -16.13 10.26 21.13
C ALA A 82 -16.20 9.23 19.99
N VAL A 83 -15.47 9.47 18.89
CA VAL A 83 -15.41 8.53 17.75
C VAL A 83 -14.80 7.19 18.14
N ILE A 84 -13.72 7.17 18.93
CA ILE A 84 -13.11 5.92 19.40
C ILE A 84 -14.06 5.15 20.34
N LYS A 85 -14.89 5.86 21.12
CA LYS A 85 -15.90 5.23 21.98
C LYS A 85 -17.02 4.61 21.15
N GLU A 86 -17.50 5.30 20.12
CA GLU A 86 -18.50 4.76 19.18
C GLU A 86 -17.97 3.55 18.38
N GLU A 87 -16.72 3.58 17.90
CA GLU A 87 -16.09 2.43 17.21
C GLU A 87 -15.90 1.23 18.15
N GLY A 88 -15.65 1.46 19.45
CA GLY A 88 -15.59 0.42 20.46
C GLY A 88 -16.95 -0.16 20.87
N GLU A 89 -18.03 0.62 20.74
CA GLU A 89 -19.40 0.21 21.05
C GLU A 89 -20.12 -0.45 19.86
N THR A 90 -19.69 -0.17 18.62
CA THR A 90 -20.26 -0.72 17.38
C THR A 90 -19.54 -1.95 16.83
N GLY A 91 -18.37 -2.28 17.36
CA GLY A 91 -17.69 -3.53 17.05
C GLY A 91 -18.43 -4.71 17.65
N LYS A 92 -18.92 -5.64 16.81
CA LYS A 92 -19.41 -6.94 17.29
C LYS A 92 -18.37 -7.55 18.21
N SER A 93 -18.79 -7.96 19.40
CA SER A 93 -17.88 -8.62 20.34
C SER A 93 -17.21 -9.82 19.65
N GLU A 94 -15.99 -10.17 20.06
CA GLU A 94 -15.29 -11.33 19.50
C GLU A 94 -16.15 -12.61 19.55
N TYR A 95 -16.99 -12.71 20.60
CA TYR A 95 -17.96 -13.78 20.78
C TYR A 95 -19.06 -13.79 19.72
N GLU A 96 -19.63 -12.64 19.37
CA GLU A 96 -20.64 -12.55 18.30
C GLU A 96 -20.07 -12.98 16.95
N ILE A 97 -18.84 -12.55 16.64
CA ILE A 97 -18.16 -12.94 15.39
C ILE A 97 -17.92 -14.46 15.36
N LYS A 98 -17.48 -15.04 16.48
CA LYS A 98 -17.29 -16.49 16.60
C LYS A 98 -18.61 -17.25 16.47
N PHE A 99 -19.68 -16.73 17.08
CA PHE A 99 -21.01 -17.33 17.01
C PHE A 99 -21.56 -17.32 15.58
N GLU A 100 -21.43 -16.20 14.86
CA GLU A 100 -21.83 -16.11 13.45
C GLU A 100 -21.05 -17.07 12.56
N ARG A 101 -19.72 -17.19 12.75
CA ARG A 101 -18.90 -18.16 12.02
C ARG A 101 -19.35 -19.59 12.26
N MET A 102 -19.65 -19.95 13.51
CA MET A 102 -20.14 -21.27 13.86
C MET A 102 -21.51 -21.56 13.25
N ARG A 103 -22.41 -20.57 13.26
CA ARG A 103 -23.73 -20.69 12.63
C ARG A 103 -23.62 -20.94 11.12
N ILE A 104 -22.76 -20.19 10.43
CA ILE A 104 -22.49 -20.38 9.00
C ILE A 104 -21.91 -21.78 8.73
N ALA A 105 -20.98 -22.24 9.56
CA ALA A 105 -20.39 -23.57 9.42
C ALA A 105 -21.44 -24.67 9.55
N LEU A 106 -22.28 -24.63 10.59
CA LEU A 106 -23.36 -25.60 10.80
C LEU A 106 -24.37 -25.61 9.65
N GLU A 107 -24.74 -24.43 9.16
CA GLU A 107 -25.66 -24.32 8.01
C GLU A 107 -25.04 -24.94 6.76
N SER A 108 -23.75 -24.68 6.50
CA SER A 108 -23.04 -25.28 5.36
C SER A 108 -22.94 -26.80 5.46
N GLU A 109 -22.75 -27.36 6.66
CA GLU A 109 -22.73 -28.80 6.88
C GLU A 109 -24.11 -29.42 6.67
N SER A 110 -25.17 -28.77 7.15
CA SER A 110 -26.54 -29.25 6.95
C SER A 110 -26.92 -29.35 5.46
N ILE A 111 -26.55 -28.33 4.68
CA ILE A 111 -26.74 -28.31 3.23
C ILE A 111 -25.94 -29.44 2.56
N ASN A 112 -24.70 -29.67 2.99
CA ASN A 112 -23.87 -30.73 2.42
C ASN A 112 -24.44 -32.12 2.73
N LEU A 113 -24.95 -32.34 3.95
CA LEU A 113 -25.62 -33.58 4.32
C LEU A 113 -26.90 -33.80 3.52
N GLU A 114 -27.69 -32.75 3.29
CA GLU A 114 -28.90 -32.84 2.47
C GLU A 114 -28.57 -33.18 1.01
N LYS A 115 -27.57 -32.53 0.42
CA LYS A 115 -27.07 -32.87 -0.93
C LYS A 115 -26.60 -34.32 -1.01
N LEU A 116 -25.84 -34.79 0.00
CA LEU A 116 -25.40 -36.18 0.06
C LEU A 116 -26.61 -37.12 0.10
N ARG A 117 -27.61 -36.85 0.95
CA ARG A 117 -28.85 -37.64 1.01
C ARG A 117 -29.56 -37.69 -0.34
N GLN A 118 -29.72 -36.55 -1.02
CA GLN A 118 -30.33 -36.50 -2.35
C GLN A 118 -29.57 -37.36 -3.35
N THR A 119 -28.23 -37.23 -3.41
CA THR A 119 -27.41 -38.03 -4.34
C THR A 119 -27.38 -39.53 -4.00
N THR A 120 -27.54 -39.91 -2.73
CA THR A 120 -27.63 -41.32 -2.34
C THR A 120 -28.99 -41.92 -2.66
N VAL A 121 -30.08 -41.15 -2.47
CA VAL A 121 -31.44 -41.59 -2.80
C VAL A 121 -31.60 -41.74 -4.32
N GLU A 122 -31.09 -40.78 -5.11
CA GLU A 122 -31.06 -40.89 -6.57
C GLU A 122 -30.30 -42.12 -7.08
N ARG A 123 -29.30 -42.61 -6.33
CA ARG A 123 -28.58 -43.86 -6.67
C ARG A 123 -29.37 -45.12 -6.34
N GLU A 124 -30.25 -45.09 -5.35
CA GLU A 124 -31.10 -46.22 -4.97
C GLU A 124 -32.31 -46.35 -5.89
N GLU A 125 -32.88 -45.24 -6.39
CA GLU A 125 -34.02 -45.25 -7.33
C GLU A 125 -33.66 -45.67 -8.76
N VAL A 126 -32.36 -45.72 -9.10
CA VAL A 126 -31.85 -46.12 -10.44
C VAL A 126 -31.50 -47.64 -10.50
N ARG A 127 -31.72 -48.39 -9.43
CA ARG A 127 -31.59 -49.87 -9.39
C ARG A 127 -32.93 -50.57 -9.54
#